data_AF-A0A950FI34-F1
#
_entry.id   AF-A0A950FI34-F1
#
_cell.length_a   1.000
_cell.length_b   1.000
_cell.length_c   1.000
_cell.angle_alpha   90.00
_cell.angle_beta   90.00
_cell.angle_gamma   90.00
#
_symmetry.space_group_name_H-M   'P 1'
#
loop_
_entity.id
_entity.type
_entity.pdbx_description
1 polymer ?
#
loop_
_entity_poly.entity_id
_entity_poly.type
_entity_poly.pdbx_seq_one_letter_code
_entity_poly.pdbx_strand_id
1 'polypeptide(L)' 'MKVGASFFCQNYFRAEKPDWQIYREDLELADMVEPLGFDSIWGVEHHFSPYTMI' A
#
# COMPACT_ATOMS: atom_id res chain seq x y z
N MET A 1 20.10 -6.01 11.35
CA MET A 1 18.90 -5.17 11.51
C MET A 1 17.94 -5.58 10.42
N LYS A 2 16.65 -5.78 10.72
CA LYS A 2 15.63 -6.12 9.70
C LYS A 2 14.85 -4.87 9.31
N VAL A 3 14.51 -4.71 8.04
CA VAL A 3 13.80 -3.56 7.47
C VAL A 3 12.61 -4.08 6.66
N GLY A 4 11.40 -3.61 6.98
CA GLY A 4 10.17 -3.95 6.26
C GLY A 4 9.61 -2.77 5.46
N ALA A 5 8.75 -3.08 4.50
CA ALA A 5 7.96 -2.11 3.75
C ALA A 5 6.48 -2.23 4.11
N SER A 6 5.79 -1.08 4.19
CA SER A 6 4.37 -1.02 4.56
C SER A 6 3.54 -0.38 3.45
N PHE A 7 2.40 -1.00 3.14
CA PHE A 7 1.48 -0.57 2.09
C PHE A 7 0.11 -0.30 2.69
N PHE A 8 -0.46 0.85 2.37
CA PHE A 8 -1.65 1.37 3.04
C PHE A 8 -2.81 1.60 2.08
N CYS A 9 -2.62 1.44 0.77
CA CYS A 9 -3.66 1.62 -0.25
C CYS A 9 -4.42 2.95 -0.03
N GLN A 10 -3.69 4.05 0.10
CA GLN A 10 -4.28 5.33 0.51
C GLN A 10 -4.80 6.11 -0.68
N ASN A 11 -6.12 6.31 -0.70
CA ASN A 11 -6.75 7.28 -1.57
C ASN A 11 -7.15 8.53 -0.78
N TYR A 12 -6.27 9.53 -0.71
CA TYR A 12 -6.59 10.80 -0.08
C TYR A 12 -7.84 11.43 -0.72
N PHE A 13 -8.63 12.18 0.07
CA PHE A 13 -9.88 12.88 -0.29
C PHE A 13 -9.84 13.81 -1.55
N ARG A 14 -8.79 13.77 -2.37
CA ARG A 14 -8.56 14.55 -3.59
C ARG A 14 -7.89 13.77 -4.73
N ALA A 15 -7.81 12.44 -4.74
CA ALA A 15 -7.12 11.79 -5.85
C ALA A 15 -7.96 11.78 -7.15
N GLU A 16 -7.27 12.00 -8.26
CA GLU A 16 -7.80 11.89 -9.62
C GLU A 16 -7.96 10.43 -10.07
N LYS A 17 -7.46 9.46 -9.28
CA LYS A 17 -7.41 8.04 -9.59
C LYS A 17 -8.48 7.26 -8.84
N PRO A 18 -9.15 6.28 -9.48
CA PRO A 18 -10.07 5.38 -8.80
C PRO A 18 -9.32 4.42 -7.86
N ASP A 19 -9.99 3.96 -6.79
CA ASP A 19 -9.40 3.13 -5.74
C ASP A 19 -8.69 1.87 -6.27
N TRP A 20 -9.30 1.19 -7.25
CA TRP A 20 -8.72 -0.03 -7.84
C TRP A 20 -7.37 0.23 -8.51
N GLN A 21 -7.15 1.45 -9.02
CA GLN A 21 -5.89 1.81 -9.65
C GLN A 21 -4.81 2.01 -8.59
N ILE A 22 -5.14 2.70 -7.49
CA ILE A 22 -4.22 2.89 -6.36
C ILE A 22 -3.86 1.54 -5.74
N TYR A 23 -4.84 0.65 -5.57
CA TYR A 23 -4.63 -0.69 -5.07
C TYR A 23 -3.65 -1.49 -5.95
N ARG A 24 -3.81 -1.42 -7.28
CA ARG A 24 -2.89 -2.08 -8.22
C ARG A 24 -1.48 -1.49 -8.16
N GLU A 25 -1.36 -0.17 -8.11
CA GLU A 25 -0.06 0.53 -8.00
C GLU A 25 0.68 0.14 -6.70
N ASP A 26 -0.02 0.04 -5.57
CA ASP A 26 0.57 -0.41 -4.29
C ASP A 26 1.01 -1.89 -4.35
N LEU A 27 0.26 -2.76 -5.03
CA LEU A 27 0.67 -4.15 -5.24
C LEU A 27 1.91 -4.27 -6.12
N GLU A 28 2.02 -3.46 -7.18
CA GLU A 28 3.22 -3.40 -8.04
C GLU A 28 4.46 -2.95 -7.24
N LEU A 29 4.29 -2.05 -6.26
CA LEU A 29 5.37 -1.70 -5.33
C LEU A 29 5.67 -2.81 -4.32
N ALA A 30 4.65 -3.55 -3.87
CA ALA A 30 4.82 -4.69 -2.98
C ALA A 30 5.63 -5.82 -3.64
N ASP A 31 5.48 -6.02 -4.95
CA ASP A 31 6.28 -6.97 -5.73
C ASP A 31 7.79 -6.62 -5.73
N MET A 32 8.14 -5.35 -5.51
CA MET A 32 9.54 -4.90 -5.44
C MET A 32 10.19 -5.13 -4.06
N VAL A 33 9.44 -5.55 -3.05
CA VAL A 33 9.95 -5.71 -1.67
C VAL A 33 11.03 -6.79 -1.60
N GLU A 34 10.80 -7.96 -2.18
CA GLU A 34 11.79 -9.04 -2.20
C GLU A 34 13.02 -8.67 -3.08
N PRO A 35 12.87 -8.20 -4.34
CA PRO A 35 14.00 -7.80 -5.18
C PRO A 35 14.89 -6.71 -4.59
N LEU A 36 14.33 -5.79 -3.79
CA LEU A 36 15.06 -4.70 -3.15
C LEU A 36 15.68 -5.11 -1.80
N GLY A 37 15.46 -6.34 -1.35
CA GLY A 37 16.10 -6.90 -0.15
C GLY A 37 15.43 -6.51 1.17
N PHE A 38 14.16 -6.12 1.16
CA PHE A 38 13.39 -5.93 2.38
C PHE A 38 13.00 -7.28 3.00
N ASP A 39 12.86 -7.31 4.33
CA ASP A 39 12.63 -8.53 5.09
C ASP A 39 11.14 -8.90 5.24
N SER A 40 10.22 -7.96 5.00
CA SER A 40 8.78 -8.17 5.25
C SER A 40 7.89 -7.14 4.55
N ILE A 41 6.67 -7.57 4.23
CA ILE A 41 5.56 -6.73 3.78
C ILE A 41 4.59 -6.57 4.96
N TRP A 42 4.12 -5.35 5.19
CA TRP A 42 3.12 -5.03 6.20
C TRP A 42 1.93 -4.32 5.56
N GLY A 43 0.72 -4.77 5.89
CA GLY A 43 -0.53 -4.09 5.59
C GLY A 43 -1.13 -3.45 6.84
N VAL A 44 -2.21 -2.69 6.64
CA VAL A 44 -3.04 -2.16 7.74
C VAL A 44 -4.48 -2.62 7.57
N GLU A 45 -5.31 -2.38 8.57
CA GLU A 45 -6.75 -2.55 8.49
C GLU A 45 -7.39 -1.25 8.97
N HIS A 46 -8.34 -0.73 8.20
CA HIS A 46 -9.02 0.52 8.52
C HIS A 46 -10.42 0.50 7.93
N HIS A 47 -11.40 0.94 8.73
CA HIS A 47 -12.80 0.97 8.31
C HIS A 47 -13.38 2.37 8.50
N PHE A 48 -14.37 2.70 7.67
CA PHE A 48 -15.27 3.86 7.84
C PHE A 48 -14.67 5.26 7.59
N SER A 49 -13.52 5.38 6.92
CA SER A 49 -13.08 6.66 6.32
C SER A 49 -12.18 6.44 5.09
N PRO A 50 -12.07 7.41 4.16
CA PRO A 50 -11.22 7.28 2.97
C PRO A 50 -9.74 7.59 3.27
N TYR A 51 -9.28 7.27 4.48
CA TYR A 51 -7.88 7.39 4.85
C TYR A 51 -7.05 6.21 4.30
N THR A 52 -7.66 5.04 4.15
CA THR A 52 -7.01 3.78 3.77
C THR A 52 -8.07 2.87 3.13
N MET A 53 -7.73 2.23 2.02
CA MET A 53 -8.61 1.37 1.24
C MET A 53 -8.19 -0.11 1.38
N ILE A 54 -8.64 -0.79 2.45
CA ILE A 54 -8.40 -2.23 2.70
C ILE A 54 -9.70 -2.90 3.14
#